data_AF-A0A228HT23-F1
#
_entry.id   AF-A0A228HT23-F1
#
_cell.length_a   1.000
_cell.length_b   1.000
_cell.length_c   1.000
_cell.angle_alpha   90.00
_cell.angle_beta   90.00
_cell.angle_gamma   90.00
#
_symmetry.space_group_name_H-M   'P 1'
#
loop_
_entity.id
_entity.type
_entity.pdbx_description
1 polymer ?
#
loop_
_entity_poly.entity_id
_entity_poly.type
_entity_poly.pdbx_seq_one_letter_code
_entity_poly.pdbx_strand_id
1 'polypeptide(L)'
;MTDPTRSIPRDRSRAPAAAFAAAAEWLGSRSAFVLMLLLLEAGLLLGVAQVAADLRAQRAPQAGATRGAAGAVCADAAVTFRRTATERDITLLLVQYGATIVYGPDENGAYEVRVAPGDARAATLQALRDAPIVADLGLSAACR
;
A
#
# COMPACT_ATOMS: atom_id res chain seq x y z
N MET A 1 30.81 -48.50 -61.99
CA MET A 1 32.03 -47.85 -61.48
C MET A 1 31.56 -46.61 -60.72
N THR A 2 31.64 -46.67 -59.40
CA THR A 2 30.87 -45.84 -58.45
C THR A 2 31.59 -44.54 -58.11
N ASP A 3 30.80 -43.47 -58.06
CA ASP A 3 31.12 -42.07 -57.81
C ASP A 3 31.56 -41.80 -56.34
N PRO A 4 32.74 -41.20 -56.07
CA PRO A 4 33.19 -40.95 -54.71
C PRO A 4 33.41 -39.46 -54.42
N THR A 5 32.34 -38.67 -54.32
CA THR A 5 32.41 -37.32 -53.72
C THR A 5 31.22 -37.05 -52.82
N ARG A 6 31.13 -37.84 -51.74
CA ARG A 6 30.25 -37.53 -50.61
C ARG A 6 30.89 -36.42 -49.77
N SER A 7 30.48 -35.18 -50.00
CA SER A 7 30.83 -34.03 -49.15
C SER A 7 30.21 -34.21 -47.76
N ILE A 8 31.04 -34.21 -46.72
CA ILE A 8 30.59 -34.25 -45.33
C ILE A 8 30.12 -32.84 -44.94
N PRO A 9 28.85 -32.63 -44.54
CA PRO A 9 28.41 -31.33 -44.05
C PRO A 9 29.11 -31.03 -42.71
N ARG A 10 29.87 -29.92 -42.68
CA ARG A 10 30.49 -29.41 -41.45
C ARG A 10 29.40 -29.06 -40.43
N ASP A 11 29.64 -29.59 -39.24
CA ASP A 11 28.81 -29.53 -38.05
C ASP A 11 28.40 -28.09 -37.67
N ARG A 12 27.09 -27.82 -37.61
CA ARG A 12 26.49 -26.51 -37.26
C ARG A 12 26.39 -26.28 -35.74
N SER A 13 27.26 -26.90 -34.97
CA SER A 13 27.19 -26.91 -33.50
C SER A 13 27.74 -25.63 -32.82
N ARG A 14 28.24 -24.64 -33.58
CA ARG A 14 28.76 -23.35 -33.04
C ARG A 14 27.74 -22.22 -32.90
N ALA A 15 26.46 -22.48 -33.21
CA ALA A 15 25.43 -21.43 -33.23
C ALA A 15 25.12 -20.74 -31.88
N PRO A 16 25.06 -21.44 -30.72
CA PRO A 16 24.65 -20.76 -29.49
C PRO A 16 25.75 -19.84 -28.93
N ALA A 17 27.03 -20.27 -28.99
CA ALA A 17 28.15 -19.50 -28.44
C ALA A 17 28.38 -18.15 -29.16
N ALA A 18 28.14 -18.10 -30.48
CA ALA A 18 28.29 -16.87 -31.27
C ALA A 18 27.21 -15.83 -30.95
N ALA A 19 25.98 -16.26 -30.63
CA ALA A 19 24.90 -15.37 -30.22
C ALA A 19 25.16 -14.74 -28.84
N PHE A 20 25.66 -15.54 -27.88
CA PHE A 20 26.05 -15.04 -26.56
C PHE A 20 27.27 -14.11 -26.62
N ALA A 21 28.24 -14.38 -27.50
CA ALA A 21 29.39 -13.50 -27.71
C ALA A 21 28.97 -12.14 -28.29
N ALA A 22 28.12 -12.14 -29.33
CA ALA A 22 27.61 -10.90 -29.92
C ALA A 22 26.75 -10.09 -28.93
N ALA A 23 25.95 -10.76 -28.10
CA ALA A 23 25.20 -10.12 -27.02
C ALA A 23 26.15 -9.52 -25.97
N ALA A 24 27.21 -10.22 -25.57
CA ALA A 24 28.19 -9.75 -24.60
C ALA A 24 29.00 -8.53 -25.09
N GLU A 25 29.32 -8.50 -26.39
CA GLU A 25 30.08 -7.40 -27.01
C GLU A 25 29.21 -6.15 -27.22
N TRP A 26 27.93 -6.35 -27.57
CA TRP A 26 26.91 -5.29 -27.58
C TRP A 26 26.65 -4.74 -26.19
N LEU A 27 26.52 -5.63 -25.19
CA LEU A 27 26.39 -5.27 -23.78
C LEU A 27 27.63 -4.54 -23.30
N GLY A 28 28.84 -4.94 -23.71
CA GLY A 28 30.10 -4.25 -23.38
C GLY A 28 30.13 -2.81 -23.86
N SER A 29 29.70 -2.55 -25.11
CA SER A 29 29.67 -1.21 -25.72
C SER A 29 28.63 -0.26 -25.09
N ARG A 30 27.58 -0.81 -24.47
CA ARG A 30 26.48 -0.05 -23.82
C ARG A 30 26.32 -0.43 -22.34
N SER A 31 27.37 -0.99 -21.76
CA SER A 31 27.34 -1.68 -20.46
C SER A 31 26.95 -0.72 -19.36
N ALA A 32 27.51 0.48 -19.37
CA ALA A 32 27.16 1.52 -18.41
C ALA A 32 25.67 1.88 -18.47
N PHE A 33 25.08 1.98 -19.66
CA PHE A 33 23.66 2.30 -19.82
C PHE A 33 22.75 1.16 -19.38
N VAL A 34 23.08 -0.08 -19.76
CA VAL A 34 22.30 -1.26 -19.39
C VAL A 34 22.39 -1.53 -17.88
N LEU A 35 23.57 -1.37 -17.28
CA LEU A 35 23.75 -1.47 -15.84
C LEU A 35 23.00 -0.36 -15.12
N MET A 36 23.07 0.89 -15.58
CA MET A 36 22.34 1.99 -14.97
C MET A 36 20.82 1.78 -15.05
N LEU A 37 20.31 1.27 -16.18
CA LEU A 37 18.91 0.89 -16.33
C LEU A 37 18.52 -0.24 -15.38
N LEU A 38 19.37 -1.28 -15.25
CA LEU A 38 19.16 -2.39 -14.31
C LEU A 38 19.14 -1.93 -12.86
N LEU A 39 20.04 -1.03 -12.46
CA LEU A 39 20.04 -0.46 -11.11
C LEU A 39 18.80 0.41 -10.87
N LEU A 40 18.34 1.15 -11.88
CA LEU A 40 17.13 1.95 -11.80
C LEU A 40 15.89 1.06 -11.64
N GLU A 41 15.77 -0.01 -12.44
CA GLU A 41 14.67 -0.97 -12.35
C GLU A 41 14.69 -1.73 -11.02
N ALA A 42 15.87 -2.16 -10.56
CA ALA A 42 16.02 -2.81 -9.26
C ALA A 42 15.60 -1.86 -8.12
N GLY A 43 16.04 -0.60 -8.16
CA GLY A 43 15.64 0.44 -7.21
C GLY A 43 14.14 0.73 -7.25
N LEU A 44 13.53 0.75 -8.44
CA LEU A 44 12.09 0.92 -8.61
C LEU A 44 11.31 -0.27 -8.03
N LEU A 45 11.74 -1.50 -8.28
CA LEU A 45 11.11 -2.70 -7.74
C LEU A 45 11.22 -2.76 -6.22
N LEU A 46 12.38 -2.42 -5.65
CA LEU A 46 12.59 -2.33 -4.21
C LEU A 46 11.73 -1.23 -3.59
N GLY A 47 11.69 -0.04 -4.19
CA GLY A 47 10.88 1.08 -3.73
C GLY A 47 9.38 0.77 -3.81
N VAL A 48 8.90 0.18 -4.91
CA VAL A 48 7.51 -0.25 -5.07
C VAL A 48 7.17 -1.36 -4.09
N ALA A 49 8.07 -2.32 -3.86
CA ALA A 49 7.87 -3.38 -2.88
C ALA A 49 7.79 -2.83 -1.45
N GLN A 50 8.65 -1.86 -1.10
CA GLN A 50 8.60 -1.16 0.19
C GLN A 50 7.32 -0.36 0.36
N VAL A 51 6.95 0.47 -0.63
CA VAL A 51 5.69 1.22 -0.60
C VAL A 51 4.49 0.28 -0.55
N ALA A 52 4.52 -0.83 -1.29
CA ALA A 52 3.46 -1.82 -1.26
C ALA A 52 3.44 -2.64 0.03
N ALA A 53 4.57 -2.78 0.74
CA ALA A 53 4.65 -3.38 2.06
C ALA A 53 4.13 -2.41 3.13
N ASP A 54 4.50 -1.13 3.06
CA ASP A 54 3.97 -0.08 3.93
C ASP A 54 2.47 0.12 3.74
N LEU A 55 1.99 0.12 2.49
CA LEU A 55 0.56 0.16 2.18
C LEU A 55 -0.18 -1.13 2.58
N ARG A 56 0.52 -2.26 2.72
CA ARG A 56 -0.04 -3.51 3.25
C ARG A 56 -0.02 -3.55 4.78
N ALA A 57 1.01 -2.98 5.40
CA ALA A 57 1.12 -2.81 6.85
C ALA A 57 0.09 -1.77 7.34
N GLN A 58 -0.12 -0.69 6.58
CA GLN A 58 -1.23 0.26 6.79
C GLN A 58 -2.60 -0.37 6.49
N ARG A 59 -2.66 -1.40 5.64
CA ARG A 59 -3.84 -2.25 5.41
C ARG A 59 -3.91 -3.49 6.32
N ALA A 60 -3.11 -3.57 7.39
CA ALA A 60 -3.44 -4.46 8.51
C ALA A 60 -4.88 -4.13 8.93
N PRO A 61 -5.75 -5.14 9.01
CA PRO A 61 -7.08 -5.11 8.43
C PRO A 61 -7.82 -3.85 8.85
N GLN A 62 -7.80 -2.86 7.96
CA GLN A 62 -8.93 -1.97 7.82
C GLN A 62 -10.03 -2.90 7.36
N ALA A 63 -10.74 -3.47 8.34
CA ALA A 63 -12.02 -4.08 8.15
C ALA A 63 -12.89 -2.99 7.52
N GLY A 64 -12.84 -2.90 6.18
CA GLY A 64 -13.92 -2.38 5.40
C GLY A 64 -15.12 -3.11 5.94
N ALA A 65 -15.99 -2.36 6.61
CA ALA A 65 -17.22 -2.86 7.18
C ALA A 65 -18.05 -3.41 6.02
N THR A 66 -17.81 -4.68 5.69
CA THR A 66 -18.71 -5.45 4.88
C THR A 66 -19.95 -5.60 5.75
N ARG A 67 -21.10 -5.22 5.20
CA ARG A 67 -22.40 -5.47 5.81
C ARG A 67 -22.47 -6.96 6.17
N GLY A 68 -22.31 -7.29 7.45
CA GLY A 68 -22.34 -8.67 7.96
C GLY A 68 -21.05 -9.21 8.61
N ALA A 69 -19.98 -8.44 8.79
CA ALA A 69 -18.80 -8.92 9.54
C ALA A 69 -19.11 -9.06 11.05
N ALA A 70 -19.35 -10.30 11.48
CA ALA A 70 -19.65 -10.69 12.86
C ALA A 70 -18.40 -10.69 13.78
N GLY A 71 -17.75 -9.54 13.92
CA GLY A 71 -16.76 -9.30 14.96
C GLY A 71 -17.14 -8.02 15.70
N ALA A 72 -17.23 -8.09 17.03
CA ALA A 72 -17.54 -6.92 17.83
C ALA A 72 -16.52 -5.80 17.53
N VAL A 73 -16.98 -4.69 16.99
CA VAL A 73 -16.14 -3.54 16.69
C VAL A 73 -16.22 -2.59 17.89
N CYS A 74 -15.08 -2.40 18.56
CA CYS A 74 -15.00 -1.47 19.67
C CYS A 74 -14.67 -0.06 19.17
N ALA A 75 -15.44 0.90 19.65
CA ALA A 75 -15.14 2.32 19.55
C ALA A 75 -14.06 2.70 20.56
N ASP A 76 -13.24 3.69 20.20
CA ASP A 76 -12.21 4.26 21.07
C ASP A 76 -12.62 5.62 21.65
N ALA A 77 -13.51 6.33 20.94
CA ALA A 77 -14.02 7.63 21.34
C ALA A 77 -15.45 7.84 20.87
N ALA A 78 -16.20 8.63 21.64
CA ALA A 78 -17.44 9.25 21.23
C ALA A 78 -17.14 10.70 20.85
N VAL A 79 -17.39 11.06 19.58
CA VAL A 79 -17.04 12.37 19.02
C VAL A 79 -18.32 13.11 18.63
N THR A 80 -18.50 14.30 19.18
CA THR A 80 -19.59 15.20 18.80
C THR A 80 -19.02 16.29 17.92
N PHE A 81 -19.51 16.39 16.69
CA PHE A 81 -19.09 17.45 15.76
C PHE A 81 -19.89 18.73 15.96
N ARG A 82 -19.29 19.87 15.65
CA ARG A 82 -20.00 21.16 15.65
C ARG A 82 -21.07 21.16 14.57
N ARG A 83 -22.18 21.86 14.83
CA ARG A 83 -23.28 22.01 13.85
C ARG A 83 -22.88 22.71 12.55
N THR A 84 -21.76 23.44 12.56
CA THR A 84 -21.21 24.11 11.39
C THR A 84 -20.31 23.21 10.55
N ALA A 85 -19.96 22.01 11.04
CA ALA A 85 -19.13 21.07 10.30
C ALA A 85 -19.92 20.44 9.16
N THR A 86 -19.37 20.48 7.94
CA THR A 86 -19.98 19.79 6.81
C THR A 86 -19.57 18.32 6.79
N GLU A 87 -20.34 17.46 6.12
CA GLU A 87 -19.99 16.04 5.95
C GLU A 87 -18.62 15.86 5.27
N ARG A 88 -18.27 16.79 4.38
CA ARG A 88 -16.95 16.84 3.75
C ARG A 88 -15.84 17.08 4.77
N ASP A 89 -16.04 18.02 5.69
CA ASP A 89 -15.04 18.34 6.73
C ASP A 89 -14.85 17.16 7.70
N ILE A 90 -15.96 16.52 8.08
CA ILE A 90 -15.95 15.33 8.93
C ILE A 90 -15.18 14.20 8.23
N THR A 91 -15.48 13.95 6.96
CA THR A 91 -14.80 12.90 6.17
C THR A 91 -13.31 13.20 6.04
N LEU A 92 -12.93 14.44 5.74
CA LEU A 92 -11.53 14.85 5.62
C LEU A 92 -10.78 14.68 6.94
N LEU A 93 -11.38 15.09 8.06
CA LEU A 93 -10.78 14.92 9.39
C LEU A 93 -10.55 13.44 9.70
N LEU A 94 -11.57 12.60 9.49
CA LEU A 94 -11.47 11.17 9.78
C LEU A 94 -10.40 10.49 8.91
N VAL A 95 -10.32 10.84 7.62
CA VAL A 95 -9.28 10.34 6.72
C VAL A 95 -7.89 10.81 7.17
N GLN A 96 -7.74 12.09 7.52
CA GLN A 96 -6.46 12.67 7.95
C GLN A 96 -5.89 11.96 9.18
N TYR A 97 -6.75 11.60 10.14
CA TYR A 97 -6.35 10.96 11.39
C TYR A 97 -6.50 9.44 11.38
N GLY A 98 -6.83 8.84 10.23
CA GLY A 98 -7.02 7.39 10.11
C GLY A 98 -8.11 6.84 11.04
N ALA A 99 -9.13 7.65 11.29
CA ALA A 99 -10.26 7.34 12.15
C ALA A 99 -11.46 6.86 11.32
N THR A 100 -12.30 6.02 11.88
CA THR A 100 -13.46 5.43 11.19
C THR A 100 -14.66 5.43 12.13
N ILE A 101 -15.82 5.84 11.62
CA ILE A 101 -17.08 5.77 12.36
C ILE A 101 -17.51 4.29 12.43
N VAL A 102 -17.69 3.81 13.65
CA VAL A 102 -18.20 2.45 13.95
C VAL A 102 -19.71 2.48 14.07
N TYR A 103 -20.24 3.50 14.74
CA TYR A 103 -21.68 3.67 14.95
C TYR A 103 -22.05 5.15 14.83
N GLY A 104 -23.22 5.37 14.23
CA GLY A 104 -23.74 6.70 13.87
C GLY A 104 -24.17 7.52 15.10
N PRO A 105 -24.75 8.71 14.86
CA PRO A 105 -25.04 9.63 15.94
C PRO A 105 -26.05 8.97 16.89
N ASP A 106 -25.66 8.87 18.16
CA ASP A 106 -26.54 8.44 19.22
C ASP A 106 -27.62 9.49 19.52
N GLU A 107 -28.41 9.27 20.58
CA GLU A 107 -29.46 10.19 21.03
C GLU A 107 -28.93 11.59 21.38
N ASN A 108 -27.63 11.71 21.65
CA ASN A 108 -26.93 12.95 21.98
C ASN A 108 -26.17 13.55 20.78
N GLY A 109 -26.22 12.89 19.62
CA GLY A 109 -25.51 13.30 18.40
C GLY A 109 -24.03 12.93 18.38
N ALA A 110 -23.58 12.03 19.25
CA ALA A 110 -22.20 11.56 19.32
C ALA A 110 -21.98 10.38 18.37
N TYR A 111 -20.89 10.44 17.60
CA TYR A 111 -20.45 9.36 16.72
C TYR A 111 -19.45 8.49 17.45
N GLU A 112 -19.67 7.18 17.44
CA GLU A 112 -18.69 6.24 17.96
C GLU A 112 -17.59 6.05 16.89
N VAL A 113 -16.36 6.45 17.21
CA VAL A 113 -15.22 6.46 16.30
C VAL A 113 -14.14 5.53 16.83
N ARG A 114 -13.54 4.77 15.91
CA ARG A 114 -12.35 3.95 16.14
C ARG A 114 -11.16 4.59 15.44
N VAL A 115 -10.03 4.62 16.11
CA VAL A 115 -8.76 5.13 15.59
C VAL A 115 -7.86 3.94 15.24
N ALA A 116 -6.98 4.11 14.25
CA ALA A 116 -6.00 3.07 13.92
C ALA A 116 -5.21 2.62 15.17
N PRO A 117 -5.10 1.29 15.41
CA PRO A 117 -4.34 0.78 16.54
C PRO A 117 -2.83 1.04 16.35
N GLY A 118 -2.15 1.48 17.40
CA GLY A 118 -0.70 1.71 17.39
C GLY A 118 -0.26 2.68 18.50
N ASP A 119 1.05 2.89 18.60
CA ASP A 119 1.67 3.73 19.65
C ASP A 119 1.21 5.20 19.59
N ALA A 120 0.79 5.66 18.40
CA ALA A 120 0.29 7.01 18.17
C ALA A 120 -1.19 7.20 18.56
N ARG A 121 -1.91 6.16 19.01
CA ARG A 121 -3.36 6.23 19.29
C ARG A 121 -3.72 7.37 20.23
N ALA A 122 -2.98 7.55 21.33
CA ALA A 122 -3.25 8.61 22.29
C ALA A 122 -3.03 10.00 21.69
N ALA A 123 -1.98 10.17 20.87
CA ALA A 123 -1.70 11.41 20.17
C ALA A 123 -2.77 11.74 19.13
N THR A 124 -3.27 10.75 18.41
CA THR A 124 -4.36 10.91 17.44
C THR A 124 -5.68 11.28 18.13
N LEU A 125 -6.01 10.66 19.25
CA LEU A 125 -7.20 11.01 20.03
C LEU A 125 -7.11 12.44 20.58
N GLN A 126 -5.93 12.85 21.03
CA GLN A 126 -5.68 14.22 21.45
C GLN A 126 -5.82 15.20 20.29
N ALA A 127 -5.22 14.91 19.13
CA ALA A 127 -5.32 15.75 17.95
C ALA A 127 -6.76 15.87 17.41
N LEU A 128 -7.55 14.80 17.50
CA LEU A 128 -8.99 14.83 17.19
C LEU A 128 -9.76 15.73 18.15
N ARG A 129 -9.45 15.68 19.45
CA ARG A 129 -10.07 16.55 20.46
C ARG A 129 -9.75 18.03 20.19
N ASP A 130 -8.52 18.32 19.76
CA ASP A 130 -8.06 19.68 19.48
C ASP A 130 -8.52 20.19 18.10
N ALA A 131 -9.20 19.36 17.30
CA ALA A 131 -9.65 19.72 15.97
C ALA A 131 -10.79 20.76 16.01
N PRO A 132 -10.78 21.79 15.14
CA PRO A 132 -11.71 22.91 15.22
C PRO A 132 -13.17 22.53 14.95
N ILE A 133 -13.41 21.44 14.21
CA ILE A 133 -14.76 20.95 13.88
C ILE A 133 -15.34 20.02 14.96
N VAL A 134 -14.54 19.61 15.94
CA VAL A 134 -14.96 18.80 17.08
C VAL A 134 -15.50 19.74 18.16
N ALA A 135 -16.68 19.41 18.68
CA ALA A 135 -17.32 20.12 19.78
C ALA A 135 -16.97 19.47 21.11
N ASP A 136 -17.00 18.14 21.16
CA ASP A 136 -16.63 17.35 22.33
C ASP A 136 -16.07 15.98 21.92
N LEU A 137 -15.18 15.44 22.74
CA LEU A 137 -14.61 14.11 22.57
C LEU A 137 -14.46 13.42 23.92
N GLY A 138 -15.26 12.37 24.11
CA GLY A 138 -15.17 11.44 25.23
C GLY A 138 -14.45 10.15 24.82
N LEU A 139 -13.68 9.55 25.74
CA LEU A 139 -13.16 8.20 25.51
C LEU A 139 -14.32 7.20 25.62
N SER A 140 -14.38 6.27 24.69
CA SER A 140 -15.39 5.20 24.67
C SER A 140 -14.67 3.86 24.55
N ALA A 141 -15.25 2.83 25.14
CA ALA A 141 -14.86 1.44 24.96
C ALA A 141 -16.08 0.59 24.57
N ALA A 142 -17.10 1.23 23.98
CA ALA A 142 -18.31 0.56 23.54
C ALA A 142 -17.96 -0.43 22.42
N CYS A 143 -18.28 -1.71 22.62
CA CYS A 143 -18.13 -2.75 21.61
C CYS A 143 -19.51 -3.20 21.15
N ARG A 144 -19.75 -3.21 19.84
CA ARG A 144 -21.02 -3.63 19.24
C ARG A 144 -20.79 -4.64 18.12
#